data_AF-A0A292R5F7-F1
#
_entry.id   AF-A0A292R5F7-F1
#
_cell.length_a   1.000
_cell.length_b   1.000
_cell.length_c   1.000
_cell.angle_alpha   90.00
_cell.angle_beta   90.00
_cell.angle_gamma   90.00
#
_symmetry.space_group_name_H-M   'P 1'
#
loop_
_entity.id
_entity.type
_entity.pdbx_description
1 polymer ?
#
loop_
_entity_poly.entity_id
_entity_poly.type
_entity_poly.pdbx_seq_one_letter_code
_entity_poly.pdbx_strand_id
1 'polypeptide(L)'
;NTLIKEEEIKAQEAADKAFTDIKGDAYKVDPSLIDYSSIDGYFNNGEIYERGKGWGGSRDKAYAKGQEVLNNSNLKSQMKAQIESMLEAKGIPFEKIETVFENIYNQSVQDTLNAEGMITGRGARGLSKKGKAYINIKNMVDSFVNTFNTNIAKAIDEMNASDKDMDTIDLDYTQAGKDENGNPITQDGVDISTLYASGKTLTTKKKGEDYYVSLAEKMIDNMKSQLLKKAKAMCDANGVTFDNKVFDTMFNNAKSIAINKGVTGVNAEGASVSFGGIAAGTGAGVAGGVAHAAITVAAAKAGGLAGSFGGPAGIAIGAGIGAIVGGIASLFGSGNHSSCTLDTKTLLDTLTNEFKTNYTAWVEAEAAEAKNKK
;
A
#
# COMPACT_ATOMS: atom_id res chain seq x y z
N ASN A 1 -10.79 -41.67 -3.55
CA ASN A 1 -9.84 -40.56 -3.80
C ASN A 1 -10.31 -39.52 -4.80
N THR A 2 -10.97 -39.86 -5.91
CA THR A 2 -11.50 -38.86 -6.87
C THR A 2 -12.80 -38.20 -6.40
N LEU A 3 -13.74 -38.97 -5.84
CA LEU A 3 -15.02 -38.46 -5.31
C LEU A 3 -14.84 -37.57 -4.06
N ILE A 4 -13.90 -37.93 -3.17
CA ILE A 4 -13.57 -37.13 -1.97
C ILE A 4 -13.01 -35.76 -2.37
N LYS A 5 -12.16 -35.71 -3.41
CA LYS A 5 -11.64 -34.45 -3.96
C LYS A 5 -12.73 -33.60 -4.62
N GLU A 6 -13.70 -34.21 -5.29
CA GLU A 6 -14.84 -33.47 -5.89
C GLU A 6 -15.81 -32.92 -4.83
N GLU A 7 -16.02 -33.63 -3.71
CA GLU A 7 -16.81 -33.13 -2.59
C GLU A 7 -16.08 -32.01 -1.83
N GLU A 8 -14.77 -32.12 -1.63
CA GLU A 8 -13.93 -31.06 -1.05
C GLU A 8 -13.91 -29.80 -1.94
N ILE A 9 -13.80 -29.96 -3.26
CA ILE A 9 -13.86 -28.84 -4.22
C ILE A 9 -15.23 -28.16 -4.19
N LYS A 10 -16.34 -28.93 -4.18
CA LYS A 10 -17.69 -28.36 -4.10
C LYS A 10 -17.97 -27.65 -2.77
N ALA A 11 -17.42 -28.17 -1.66
CA ALA A 11 -17.50 -27.52 -0.36
C ALA A 11 -16.69 -26.22 -0.33
N GLN A 12 -15.52 -26.19 -0.98
CA GLN A 12 -14.70 -24.99 -1.14
C GLN A 12 -15.40 -23.95 -2.02
N GLU A 13 -15.93 -24.34 -3.19
CA GLU A 13 -16.71 -23.48 -4.09
C GLU A 13 -17.97 -22.92 -3.41
N ALA A 14 -18.66 -23.73 -2.60
CA ALA A 14 -19.82 -23.28 -1.82
C ALA A 14 -19.41 -22.32 -0.69
N ALA A 15 -18.27 -22.53 -0.03
CA ALA A 15 -17.73 -21.63 0.99
C ALA A 15 -17.18 -20.33 0.39
N ASP A 16 -16.67 -20.35 -0.84
CA ASP A 16 -16.23 -19.16 -1.58
C ASP A 16 -17.44 -18.36 -2.08
N LYS A 17 -18.51 -19.05 -2.53
CA LYS A 17 -19.78 -18.40 -2.88
C LYS A 17 -20.53 -17.81 -1.67
N ALA A 18 -20.57 -18.55 -0.55
CA ALA A 18 -21.19 -18.05 0.68
C ALA A 18 -20.48 -16.82 1.25
N PHE A 19 -19.18 -16.68 0.93
CA PHE A 19 -18.37 -15.53 1.32
C PHE A 19 -18.64 -14.30 0.44
N THR A 20 -18.70 -14.46 -0.88
CA THR A 20 -19.01 -13.36 -1.81
C THR A 20 -20.44 -12.83 -1.67
N ASP A 21 -21.36 -13.63 -1.12
CA ASP A 21 -22.74 -13.21 -0.81
C ASP A 21 -22.82 -12.26 0.41
N ILE A 22 -21.76 -12.13 1.22
CA ILE A 22 -21.76 -11.22 2.37
C ILE A 22 -21.25 -9.85 1.95
N LYS A 23 -22.17 -8.88 1.87
CA LYS A 23 -21.82 -7.46 1.65
C LYS A 23 -20.93 -6.92 2.76
N GLY A 24 -20.06 -5.98 2.40
CA GLY A 24 -19.11 -5.36 3.31
C GLY A 24 -19.74 -4.69 4.53
N ASP A 25 -20.95 -4.13 4.39
CA ASP A 25 -21.70 -3.56 5.52
C ASP A 25 -21.92 -4.55 6.67
N ALA A 26 -21.98 -5.86 6.40
CA ALA A 26 -22.14 -6.88 7.43
C ALA A 26 -20.87 -7.11 8.27
N TYR A 27 -19.71 -6.61 7.82
CA TYR A 27 -18.42 -6.70 8.52
C TYR A 27 -18.16 -5.51 9.43
N LYS A 28 -19.07 -4.54 9.49
CA LYS A 28 -18.98 -3.42 10.44
C LYS A 28 -19.07 -3.93 11.86
N VAL A 29 -18.17 -3.46 12.72
CA VAL A 29 -18.23 -3.68 14.16
C VAL A 29 -19.27 -2.76 14.79
N ASP A 30 -19.96 -3.26 15.79
CA ASP A 30 -20.87 -2.47 16.61
C ASP A 30 -20.07 -1.74 17.70
N PRO A 31 -19.99 -0.39 17.66
CA PRO A 31 -19.25 0.37 18.67
C PRO A 31 -19.81 0.19 20.08
N SER A 32 -21.10 -0.11 20.23
CA SER A 32 -21.74 -0.28 21.54
C SER A 32 -21.34 -1.56 22.26
N LEU A 33 -20.80 -2.53 21.52
CA LEU A 33 -20.32 -3.81 22.04
C LEU A 33 -18.82 -3.79 22.37
N ILE A 34 -18.14 -2.66 22.15
CA ILE A 34 -16.72 -2.49 22.49
C ILE A 34 -16.60 -1.99 23.92
N ASP A 35 -15.84 -2.72 24.74
CA ASP A 35 -15.41 -2.24 26.04
C ASP A 35 -14.23 -1.27 25.90
N TYR A 36 -14.52 0.02 26.12
CA TYR A 36 -13.55 1.10 26.12
C TYR A 36 -12.89 1.33 27.48
N SER A 37 -13.23 0.57 28.52
CA SER A 37 -12.71 0.76 29.89
C SER A 37 -11.20 0.59 30.00
N SER A 38 -10.60 -0.19 29.10
CA SER A 38 -9.15 -0.37 29.01
C SER A 38 -8.42 0.81 28.36
N ILE A 39 -9.14 1.78 27.81
CA ILE A 39 -8.56 2.95 27.14
C ILE A 39 -8.56 4.12 28.13
N ASP A 40 -7.41 4.36 28.74
CA ASP A 40 -7.23 5.47 29.67
C ASP A 40 -7.59 6.81 29.01
N GLY A 41 -8.34 7.63 29.73
CA GLY A 41 -8.84 8.92 29.23
C GLY A 41 -10.03 8.85 28.27
N TYR A 42 -10.52 7.67 27.85
CA TYR A 42 -11.69 7.61 26.94
C TYR A 42 -12.95 8.22 27.57
N PHE A 43 -13.35 7.77 28.76
CA PHE A 43 -14.58 8.24 29.42
C PHE A 43 -14.45 9.64 30.05
N ASN A 44 -13.24 10.13 30.27
CA ASN A 44 -12.98 11.41 30.92
C ASN A 44 -12.55 12.52 29.95
N ASN A 45 -12.65 12.29 28.64
CA ASN A 45 -12.15 13.20 27.60
C ASN A 45 -10.67 13.56 27.80
N GLY A 46 -9.87 12.58 28.20
CA GLY A 46 -8.43 12.70 28.34
C GLY A 46 -7.76 13.07 27.02
N GLU A 47 -6.57 13.64 27.14
CA GLU A 47 -5.79 14.10 26.00
C GLU A 47 -4.39 13.50 26.01
N ILE A 48 -3.92 13.04 24.85
CA ILE A 48 -2.51 12.80 24.62
C ILE A 48 -1.84 14.17 24.47
N TYR A 49 -0.95 14.51 25.40
CA TYR A 49 -0.19 15.76 25.36
C TYR A 49 1.29 15.51 25.12
N GLU A 50 1.82 16.02 24.02
CA GLU A 50 3.22 15.80 23.65
C GLU A 50 4.01 17.06 23.34
N ARG A 51 5.31 17.01 23.66
CA ARG A 51 6.25 18.12 23.44
C ARG A 51 7.47 17.67 22.66
N GLY A 52 7.80 18.41 21.61
CA GLY A 52 8.90 18.09 20.70
C GLY A 52 9.60 19.32 20.15
N LYS A 53 10.66 19.07 19.36
CA LYS A 53 11.37 20.13 18.65
C LYS A 53 10.51 20.60 17.47
N GLY A 54 10.03 21.84 17.52
CA GLY A 54 9.09 22.36 16.52
C GLY A 54 7.73 21.66 16.54
N TRP A 55 6.90 21.95 15.54
CA TRP A 55 5.58 21.33 15.35
C TRP A 55 5.71 19.85 14.98
N GLY A 56 6.53 19.53 13.97
CA GLY A 56 6.76 18.15 13.49
C GLY A 56 7.14 17.21 14.62
N GLY A 57 8.19 17.53 15.39
CA GLY A 57 8.62 16.66 16.49
C GLY A 57 7.63 16.52 17.65
N SER A 58 6.67 17.44 17.84
CA SER A 58 5.56 17.22 18.78
C SER A 58 4.45 16.38 18.17
N ARG A 59 4.13 16.63 16.89
CA ARG A 59 3.12 15.87 16.13
C ARG A 59 3.52 14.40 16.03
N ASP A 60 4.76 14.10 15.68
CA ASP A 60 5.25 12.72 15.50
C ASP A 60 5.17 11.92 16.80
N LYS A 61 5.41 12.57 17.95
CA LYS A 61 5.25 11.94 19.26
C LYS A 61 3.80 11.71 19.63
N ALA A 62 2.94 12.70 19.37
CA ALA A 62 1.50 12.54 19.59
C ALA A 62 0.94 11.42 18.71
N TYR A 63 1.36 11.38 17.44
CA TYR A 63 1.03 10.33 16.48
C TYR A 63 1.46 8.96 16.99
N ALA A 64 2.72 8.79 17.42
CA ALA A 64 3.22 7.53 17.96
C ALA A 64 2.42 7.05 19.18
N LYS A 65 2.08 7.95 20.12
CA LYS A 65 1.22 7.62 21.27
C LYS A 65 -0.22 7.31 20.86
N GLY A 66 -0.76 8.01 19.86
CA GLY A 66 -2.07 7.71 19.29
C GLY A 66 -2.10 6.29 18.70
N GLN A 67 -1.04 5.91 17.98
CA GLN A 67 -0.87 4.54 17.49
C GLN A 67 -0.76 3.53 18.64
N GLU A 68 -0.05 3.83 19.71
CA GLU A 68 0.03 2.94 20.90
C GLU A 68 -1.36 2.72 21.52
N VAL A 69 -2.18 3.77 21.62
CA VAL A 69 -3.55 3.67 22.13
C VAL A 69 -4.45 2.86 21.19
N LEU A 70 -4.40 3.14 19.89
CA LEU A 70 -5.25 2.44 18.91
C LEU A 70 -4.77 1.01 18.62
N ASN A 71 -3.47 0.73 18.70
CA ASN A 71 -2.92 -0.62 18.61
C ASN A 71 -2.94 -1.36 19.94
N ASN A 72 -3.61 -0.82 20.97
CA ASN A 72 -3.84 -1.56 22.19
C ASN A 72 -4.55 -2.87 21.87
N SER A 73 -3.97 -3.97 22.36
CA SER A 73 -4.43 -5.34 22.13
C SER A 73 -5.93 -5.56 22.36
N ASN A 74 -6.57 -4.80 23.27
CA ASN A 74 -7.98 -5.00 23.59
C ASN A 74 -8.94 -4.48 22.51
N LEU A 75 -8.63 -3.37 21.82
CA LEU A 75 -9.53 -2.81 20.80
C LEU A 75 -9.55 -3.71 19.56
N LYS A 76 -8.37 -4.06 19.06
CA LYS A 76 -8.19 -4.94 17.91
C LYS A 76 -8.80 -6.33 18.14
N SER A 77 -8.55 -6.94 19.29
CA SER A 77 -9.07 -8.27 19.61
C SER A 77 -10.60 -8.28 19.71
N GLN A 78 -11.21 -7.28 20.32
CA GLN A 78 -12.68 -7.15 20.36
C GLN A 78 -13.29 -6.99 18.97
N MET A 79 -12.68 -6.14 18.12
CA MET A 79 -13.14 -5.95 16.74
C MET A 79 -12.98 -7.22 15.90
N LYS A 80 -11.85 -7.93 16.04
CA LYS A 80 -11.63 -9.24 15.41
C LYS A 80 -12.69 -10.25 15.86
N ALA A 81 -12.93 -10.37 17.17
CA ALA A 81 -13.89 -11.31 17.74
C ALA A 81 -15.33 -11.09 17.27
N GLN A 82 -15.76 -9.83 17.09
CA GLN A 82 -17.08 -9.52 16.54
C GLN A 82 -17.22 -10.04 15.09
N ILE A 83 -16.21 -9.80 14.25
CA ILE A 83 -16.23 -10.22 12.85
C ILE A 83 -16.09 -11.75 12.75
N GLU A 84 -15.22 -12.36 13.55
CA GLU A 84 -15.04 -13.80 13.64
C GLU A 84 -16.35 -14.50 14.02
N SER A 85 -17.04 -14.02 15.06
CA SER A 85 -18.35 -14.56 15.46
C SER A 85 -19.40 -14.43 14.35
N MET A 86 -19.39 -13.32 13.60
CA MET A 86 -20.30 -13.10 12.46
C MET A 86 -20.02 -14.09 11.32
N LEU A 87 -18.76 -14.38 11.04
CA LEU A 87 -18.33 -15.34 10.02
C LEU A 87 -18.59 -16.79 10.43
N GLU A 88 -18.31 -17.16 11.67
CA GLU A 88 -18.61 -18.49 12.23
C GLU A 88 -20.10 -18.80 12.15
N ALA A 89 -20.96 -17.83 12.46
CA ALA A 89 -22.42 -17.97 12.33
C ALA A 89 -22.88 -18.27 10.89
N LYS A 90 -22.03 -17.97 9.90
CA LYS A 90 -22.26 -18.23 8.48
C LYS A 90 -21.45 -19.41 7.94
N GLY A 91 -20.71 -20.11 8.81
CA GLY A 91 -19.87 -21.25 8.44
C GLY A 91 -18.62 -20.86 7.64
N ILE A 92 -18.13 -19.63 7.79
CA ILE A 92 -16.96 -19.12 7.07
C ILE A 92 -15.78 -18.97 8.04
N PRO A 93 -14.60 -19.51 7.72
CA PRO A 93 -13.40 -19.32 8.53
C PRO A 93 -12.89 -17.87 8.45
N PHE A 94 -12.49 -17.28 9.59
CA PHE A 94 -11.94 -15.93 9.66
C PHE A 94 -10.64 -15.78 8.86
N GLU A 95 -9.88 -16.86 8.69
CA GLU A 95 -8.64 -16.92 7.92
C GLU A 95 -8.81 -16.40 6.48
N LYS A 96 -10.03 -16.43 5.92
CA LYS A 96 -10.31 -15.84 4.58
C LYS A 96 -10.13 -14.33 4.52
N ILE A 97 -10.34 -13.62 5.63
CA ILE A 97 -10.24 -12.16 5.70
C ILE A 97 -9.17 -11.68 6.67
N GLU A 98 -8.39 -12.58 7.28
CA GLU A 98 -7.42 -12.19 8.30
C GLU A 98 -6.47 -11.10 7.78
N THR A 99 -5.91 -11.30 6.59
CA THR A 99 -5.04 -10.29 5.96
C THR A 99 -5.78 -8.99 5.65
N VAL A 100 -7.02 -9.07 5.14
CA VAL A 100 -7.85 -7.89 4.86
C VAL A 100 -8.13 -7.11 6.14
N PHE A 101 -8.51 -7.80 7.21
CA PHE A 101 -8.74 -7.22 8.53
C PHE A 101 -7.49 -6.52 9.05
N GLU A 102 -6.34 -7.19 9.00
CA GLU A 102 -5.05 -6.64 9.45
C GLU A 102 -4.67 -5.38 8.69
N ASN A 103 -4.78 -5.42 7.36
CA ASN A 103 -4.49 -4.27 6.51
C ASN A 103 -5.44 -3.11 6.78
N ILE A 104 -6.74 -3.38 6.85
CA ILE A 104 -7.75 -2.36 7.11
C ILE A 104 -7.61 -1.77 8.50
N TYR A 105 -7.29 -2.58 9.52
CA TYR A 105 -7.04 -2.08 10.87
C TYR A 105 -5.89 -1.07 10.85
N ASN A 106 -4.75 -1.46 10.29
CA ASN A 106 -3.57 -0.60 10.22
C ASN A 106 -3.81 0.65 9.39
N GLN A 107 -4.47 0.54 8.24
CA GLN A 107 -4.83 1.68 7.41
C GLN A 107 -5.78 2.63 8.16
N SER A 108 -6.76 2.10 8.87
CA SER A 108 -7.74 2.90 9.62
C SER A 108 -7.10 3.64 10.80
N VAL A 109 -6.10 3.06 11.46
CA VAL A 109 -5.30 3.76 12.48
C VAL A 109 -4.63 4.99 11.86
N GLN A 110 -4.02 4.80 10.69
CA GLN A 110 -3.28 5.86 10.01
C GLN A 110 -4.20 6.94 9.46
N ASP A 111 -5.28 6.57 8.78
CA ASP A 111 -6.30 7.50 8.27
C ASP A 111 -6.87 8.35 9.38
N THR A 112 -7.16 7.74 10.52
CA THR A 112 -7.68 8.45 11.70
C THR A 112 -6.68 9.47 12.22
N LEU A 113 -5.42 9.06 12.44
CA LEU A 113 -4.40 9.94 13.00
C LEU A 113 -3.93 11.04 12.04
N ASN A 114 -4.04 10.80 10.73
CA ASN A 114 -3.73 11.78 9.70
C ASN A 114 -4.92 12.66 9.31
N ALA A 115 -6.13 12.35 9.78
CA ALA A 115 -7.32 13.16 9.54
C ALA A 115 -7.10 14.61 10.01
N GLU A 116 -7.59 15.56 9.22
CA GLU A 116 -7.47 16.97 9.51
C GLU A 116 -8.12 17.30 10.87
N GLY A 117 -7.37 17.98 11.74
CA GLY A 117 -7.85 18.34 13.07
C GLY A 117 -7.78 17.22 14.11
N MET A 118 -7.34 15.99 13.76
CA MET A 118 -7.14 14.93 14.76
C MET A 118 -5.99 15.25 15.71
N ILE A 119 -4.82 15.58 15.15
CA ILE A 119 -3.67 16.07 15.91
C ILE A 119 -3.65 17.59 15.82
N THR A 120 -3.88 18.26 16.94
CA THR A 120 -3.91 19.73 17.02
C THR A 120 -2.74 20.26 17.83
N GLY A 121 -2.46 21.56 17.72
CA GLY A 121 -1.49 22.22 18.59
C GLY A 121 -0.73 23.33 17.89
N ARG A 122 0.50 23.59 18.34
CA ARG A 122 1.30 24.71 17.82
C ARG A 122 2.79 24.44 17.81
N GLY A 123 3.45 24.98 16.80
CA GLY A 123 4.91 25.02 16.70
C GLY A 123 5.56 25.81 17.84
N ALA A 124 6.86 25.57 18.01
CA ALA A 124 7.72 26.35 18.89
C ALA A 124 7.72 27.83 18.49
N ARG A 125 7.48 28.74 19.43
CA ARG A 125 7.70 30.19 19.22
C ARG A 125 8.99 30.61 19.92
N GLY A 126 10.06 30.79 19.15
CA GLY A 126 11.40 31.17 19.61
C GLY A 126 12.40 30.01 19.71
N LEU A 127 13.69 30.34 19.62
CA LEU A 127 14.85 29.41 19.48
C LEU A 127 14.95 28.30 20.54
N SER A 128 14.33 28.45 21.71
CA SER A 128 14.45 27.52 22.84
C SER A 128 13.13 26.87 23.28
N LYS A 129 12.00 27.14 22.60
CA LYS A 129 10.70 26.58 23.00
C LYS A 129 10.42 25.26 22.29
N LYS A 130 9.79 24.32 22.99
CA LYS A 130 9.25 23.09 22.39
C LYS A 130 7.86 23.34 21.81
N GLY A 131 7.56 22.72 20.66
CA GLY A 131 6.19 22.63 20.14
C GLY A 131 5.31 21.81 21.09
N LYS A 132 4.00 21.89 20.85
CA LYS A 132 2.98 21.18 21.62
C LYS A 132 1.99 20.55 20.64
N ALA A 133 1.66 19.29 20.85
CA ALA A 133 0.63 18.56 20.13
C ALA A 133 -0.34 17.92 21.12
N TYR A 134 -1.61 17.84 20.71
CA TYR A 134 -2.72 17.32 21.48
C TYR A 134 -3.56 16.38 20.61
N ILE A 135 -4.08 15.30 21.20
CA ILE A 135 -5.10 14.43 20.61
C ILE A 135 -6.15 14.16 21.69
N ASN A 136 -7.42 14.41 21.39
CA ASN A 136 -8.52 14.00 22.26
C ASN A 136 -8.76 12.49 22.08
N ILE A 137 -8.63 11.72 23.17
CA ILE A 137 -8.63 10.25 23.12
C ILE A 137 -9.99 9.71 22.67
N LYS A 138 -11.09 10.26 23.19
CA LYS A 138 -12.44 9.84 22.82
C LYS A 138 -12.71 10.06 21.33
N ASN A 139 -12.43 11.27 20.84
CA ASN A 139 -12.63 11.61 19.44
C ASN A 139 -11.78 10.73 18.52
N MET A 140 -10.54 10.45 18.90
CA MET A 140 -9.64 9.56 18.16
C MET A 140 -10.18 8.14 18.07
N VAL A 141 -10.60 7.55 19.20
CA VAL A 141 -11.12 6.18 19.24
C VAL A 141 -12.45 6.08 18.48
N ASP A 142 -13.37 7.00 18.68
CA ASP A 142 -14.67 7.00 17.97
C ASP A 142 -14.47 7.17 16.45
N SER A 143 -13.58 8.08 16.05
CA SER A 143 -13.25 8.29 14.63
C SER A 143 -12.55 7.07 14.05
N PHE A 144 -11.72 6.37 14.83
CA PHE A 144 -11.07 5.14 14.41
C PHE A 144 -12.07 4.04 14.10
N VAL A 145 -13.02 3.77 15.01
CA VAL A 145 -14.03 2.73 14.79
C VAL A 145 -14.89 3.06 13.56
N ASN A 146 -15.26 4.32 13.37
CA ASN A 146 -16.01 4.76 12.18
C ASN A 146 -15.21 4.62 10.87
N THR A 147 -13.94 5.02 10.90
CA THR A 147 -13.02 4.87 9.77
C THR A 147 -12.82 3.39 9.43
N PHE A 148 -12.59 2.55 10.43
CA PHE A 148 -12.50 1.11 10.26
C PHE A 148 -13.76 0.52 9.63
N ASN A 149 -14.94 0.85 10.16
CA ASN A 149 -16.20 0.36 9.62
C ASN A 149 -16.45 0.78 8.16
N THR A 150 -15.98 1.96 7.79
CA THR A 150 -16.06 2.44 6.40
C THR A 150 -15.08 1.67 5.51
N ASN A 151 -13.84 1.53 5.97
CA ASN A 151 -12.77 0.90 5.22
C ASN A 151 -12.99 -0.61 5.05
N ILE A 152 -13.45 -1.33 6.08
CA ILE A 152 -13.71 -2.78 6.00
C ILE A 152 -14.89 -3.08 5.07
N ALA A 153 -15.96 -2.28 5.15
CA ALA A 153 -17.10 -2.47 4.27
C ALA A 153 -16.71 -2.27 2.81
N LYS A 154 -15.98 -1.19 2.53
CA LYS A 154 -15.45 -0.92 1.19
C LYS A 154 -14.51 -2.03 0.70
N ALA A 155 -13.56 -2.47 1.53
CA ALA A 155 -12.60 -3.51 1.18
C ALA A 155 -13.26 -4.84 0.83
N ILE A 156 -14.26 -5.24 1.62
CA ILE A 156 -15.00 -6.48 1.34
C ILE A 156 -15.85 -6.34 0.08
N ASP A 157 -16.50 -5.20 -0.13
CA ASP A 157 -17.28 -4.98 -1.35
C ASP A 157 -16.39 -4.98 -2.60
N GLU A 158 -15.19 -4.40 -2.53
CA GLU A 158 -14.17 -4.45 -3.58
C GLU A 158 -13.67 -5.88 -3.82
N MET A 159 -13.27 -6.59 -2.76
CA MET A 159 -12.85 -7.99 -2.83
C MET A 159 -13.94 -8.91 -3.38
N ASN A 160 -15.21 -8.69 -3.04
CA ASN A 160 -16.33 -9.46 -3.58
C ASN A 160 -16.68 -9.10 -5.03
N ALA A 161 -16.24 -7.92 -5.51
CA ALA A 161 -16.37 -7.52 -6.91
C ALA A 161 -15.22 -8.05 -7.80
N SER A 162 -14.24 -8.77 -7.23
CA SER A 162 -12.90 -8.99 -7.80
C SER A 162 -12.80 -9.91 -9.03
N ASP A 163 -13.90 -10.25 -9.69
CA ASP A 163 -13.85 -10.83 -11.03
C ASP A 163 -13.39 -9.81 -12.09
N LYS A 164 -13.01 -8.58 -11.70
CA LYS A 164 -12.69 -7.49 -12.64
C LYS A 164 -11.55 -6.55 -12.25
N ASP A 165 -11.01 -6.61 -11.04
CA ASP A 165 -10.03 -5.62 -10.59
C ASP A 165 -8.78 -6.23 -9.92
N MET A 166 -7.66 -5.49 -10.01
CA MET A 166 -6.43 -5.78 -9.28
C MET A 166 -6.57 -5.23 -7.87
N ASP A 167 -7.45 -5.80 -7.05
CA ASP A 167 -7.53 -5.42 -5.64
C ASP A 167 -6.27 -5.88 -4.90
N THR A 168 -5.70 -4.97 -4.10
CA THR A 168 -4.44 -5.14 -3.36
C THR A 168 -4.66 -5.18 -1.85
N ILE A 169 -5.91 -5.10 -1.39
CA ILE A 169 -6.24 -4.97 0.04
C ILE A 169 -6.00 -6.24 0.85
N ASP A 170 -5.93 -7.40 0.19
CA ASP A 170 -5.64 -8.71 0.75
C ASP A 170 -4.15 -9.09 0.61
N LEU A 171 -3.30 -8.18 0.10
CA LEU A 171 -1.85 -8.41 0.06
C LEU A 171 -1.30 -8.45 1.49
N ASP A 172 -0.59 -9.53 1.83
CA ASP A 172 0.12 -9.59 3.10
C ASP A 172 1.40 -8.75 3.00
N TYR A 173 1.30 -7.48 3.39
CA TYR A 173 2.42 -6.54 3.41
C TYR A 173 3.50 -6.92 4.45
N THR A 174 3.21 -7.80 5.42
CA THR A 174 4.24 -8.29 6.35
C THR A 174 5.29 -9.13 5.63
N GLN A 175 4.92 -9.79 4.52
CA GLN A 175 5.86 -10.56 3.69
C GLN A 175 6.95 -9.69 3.07
N ALA A 176 6.67 -8.41 2.81
CA ALA A 176 7.69 -7.48 2.33
C ALA A 176 8.90 -7.48 3.28
N GLY A 177 8.66 -7.57 4.59
CA GLY A 177 9.71 -7.60 5.61
C GLY A 177 10.20 -8.98 6.02
N LYS A 178 9.90 -10.06 5.28
CA LYS A 178 10.35 -11.43 5.61
C LYS A 178 11.39 -11.94 4.62
N ASP A 179 12.24 -12.89 5.03
CA ASP A 179 13.16 -13.59 4.14
C ASP A 179 12.48 -14.75 3.39
N GLU A 180 13.23 -15.45 2.55
CA GLU A 180 12.75 -16.59 1.75
C GLU A 180 12.21 -17.75 2.61
N ASN A 181 12.57 -17.81 3.89
CA ASN A 181 12.13 -18.82 4.84
C ASN A 181 10.97 -18.34 5.72
N GLY A 182 10.47 -17.13 5.50
CA GLY A 182 9.40 -16.51 6.29
C GLY A 182 9.87 -15.87 7.60
N ASN A 183 11.18 -15.77 7.85
CA ASN A 183 11.69 -15.10 9.05
C ASN A 183 11.70 -13.58 8.87
N PRO A 184 11.42 -12.80 9.92
CA PRO A 184 11.51 -11.35 9.84
C PRO A 184 12.93 -10.88 9.49
N ILE A 185 13.03 -9.99 8.51
CA ILE A 185 14.26 -9.25 8.21
C ILE A 185 14.43 -8.20 9.30
N THR A 186 15.61 -8.15 9.91
CA THR A 186 15.98 -7.10 10.87
C THR A 186 16.99 -6.14 10.26
N GLN A 187 16.73 -4.84 10.33
CA GLN A 187 17.67 -3.79 9.93
C GLN A 187 17.88 -2.84 11.10
N ASP A 188 19.13 -2.62 11.51
CA ASP A 188 19.48 -1.72 12.63
C ASP A 188 18.73 -2.06 13.93
N GLY A 189 18.42 -3.34 14.16
CA GLY A 189 17.66 -3.82 15.33
C GLY A 189 16.14 -3.65 15.23
N VAL A 190 15.62 -3.24 14.06
CA VAL A 190 14.18 -3.06 13.80
C VAL A 190 13.67 -4.18 12.91
N ASP A 191 12.55 -4.80 13.30
CA ASP A 191 11.83 -5.79 12.49
C ASP A 191 11.07 -5.09 11.34
N ILE A 192 11.50 -5.35 10.10
CA ILE A 192 10.96 -4.72 8.90
C ILE A 192 9.50 -5.11 8.64
N SER A 193 9.08 -6.31 9.03
CA SER A 193 7.71 -6.82 8.77
C SER A 193 6.64 -6.00 9.50
N THR A 194 7.04 -5.25 10.53
CA THR A 194 6.16 -4.39 11.34
C THR A 194 6.10 -2.94 10.85
N LEU A 195 6.96 -2.55 9.92
CA LEU A 195 7.12 -1.14 9.53
C LEU A 195 5.94 -0.61 8.71
N TYR A 196 5.39 -1.43 7.81
CA TYR A 196 4.20 -1.05 7.04
C TYR A 196 3.02 -0.73 7.97
N ALA A 197 2.74 -1.65 8.91
CA ALA A 197 1.67 -1.51 9.90
C ALA A 197 1.89 -0.29 10.81
N SER A 198 3.11 -0.14 11.33
CA SER A 198 3.44 0.97 12.22
C SER A 198 3.60 2.32 11.51
N GLY A 199 3.71 2.36 10.18
CA GLY A 199 4.01 3.57 9.42
C GLY A 199 5.34 4.23 9.81
N LYS A 200 6.22 3.49 10.50
CA LYS A 200 7.53 4.00 10.92
C LYS A 200 8.49 3.98 9.73
N THR A 201 9.28 5.03 9.63
CA THR A 201 10.39 5.10 8.68
C THR A 201 11.70 4.69 9.36
N LEU A 202 12.61 4.09 8.59
CA LEU A 202 13.98 3.86 9.04
C LEU A 202 14.83 5.03 8.60
N THR A 203 15.61 5.61 9.51
CA THR A 203 16.56 6.66 9.16
C THR A 203 17.92 6.35 9.76
N THR A 204 18.93 6.33 8.91
CA THR A 204 20.33 6.20 9.32
C THR A 204 21.10 7.49 9.03
N LYS A 205 22.10 7.81 9.84
CA LYS A 205 22.97 8.99 9.69
C LYS A 205 24.36 8.57 9.24
N LYS A 206 25.03 9.40 8.43
CA LYS A 206 26.40 9.15 7.91
C LYS A 206 26.53 7.85 7.09
N LYS A 207 25.44 7.44 6.45
CA LYS A 207 25.43 6.36 5.46
C LYS A 207 25.04 6.95 4.11
N GLY A 208 25.49 6.28 3.04
CA GLY A 208 25.16 6.66 1.68
C GLY A 208 23.65 6.76 1.47
N GLU A 209 23.26 7.62 0.53
CA GLU A 209 21.84 7.81 0.15
C GLU A 209 21.22 6.51 -0.42
N ASP A 210 22.04 5.58 -0.89
CA ASP A 210 21.67 4.27 -1.42
C ASP A 210 21.53 3.17 -0.35
N TYR A 211 21.79 3.47 0.93
CA TYR A 211 21.91 2.46 1.99
C TYR A 211 20.70 1.53 2.12
N TYR A 212 19.49 2.07 1.94
CA TYR A 212 18.25 1.29 2.02
C TYR A 212 17.72 0.82 0.66
N VAL A 213 18.39 1.10 -0.46
CA VAL A 213 17.89 0.71 -1.80
C VAL A 213 17.81 -0.80 -1.94
N SER A 214 18.86 -1.54 -1.57
CA SER A 214 18.86 -3.00 -1.65
C SER A 214 17.82 -3.65 -0.72
N LEU A 215 17.57 -3.05 0.44
CA LEU A 215 16.50 -3.47 1.34
C LEU A 215 15.12 -3.22 0.70
N ALA A 216 14.91 -2.03 0.13
CA ALA A 216 13.67 -1.69 -0.57
C ALA A 216 13.41 -2.60 -1.78
N GLU A 217 14.44 -2.93 -2.56
CA GLU A 217 14.35 -3.89 -3.66
C GLU A 217 13.89 -5.26 -3.16
N LYS A 218 14.52 -5.77 -2.11
CA LYS A 218 14.16 -7.05 -1.50
C LYS A 218 12.72 -7.05 -0.98
N MET A 219 12.30 -5.97 -0.33
CA MET A 219 10.93 -5.81 0.15
C MET A 219 9.91 -5.88 -0.98
N ILE A 220 10.19 -5.21 -2.11
CA ILE A 220 9.32 -5.25 -3.29
C ILE A 220 9.34 -6.63 -3.93
N ASP A 221 10.50 -7.27 -4.07
CA ASP A 221 10.62 -8.59 -4.68
C ASP A 221 9.83 -9.66 -3.92
N ASN A 222 9.77 -9.56 -2.59
CA ASN A 222 8.93 -10.40 -1.75
C ASN A 222 7.42 -10.26 -2.03
N MET A 223 6.97 -9.09 -2.54
CA MET A 223 5.57 -8.86 -2.93
C MET A 223 5.22 -9.42 -4.31
N LYS A 224 6.23 -9.73 -5.14
CA LYS A 224 6.04 -10.14 -6.55
C LYS A 224 5.11 -11.33 -6.71
N SER A 225 5.24 -12.34 -5.84
CA SER A 225 4.43 -13.57 -5.92
C SER A 225 2.93 -13.30 -5.68
N GLN A 226 2.61 -12.40 -4.76
CA GLN A 226 1.22 -12.03 -4.46
C GLN A 226 0.61 -11.22 -5.62
N LEU A 227 1.36 -10.25 -6.14
CA LEU A 227 0.94 -9.45 -7.31
C LEU A 227 0.80 -10.32 -8.58
N LEU A 228 1.63 -11.35 -8.75
CA LEU A 228 1.51 -12.31 -9.85
C LEU A 228 0.20 -13.11 -9.77
N LYS A 229 -0.19 -13.58 -8.58
CA LYS A 229 -1.45 -14.29 -8.40
C LYS A 229 -2.65 -13.41 -8.76
N LYS A 230 -2.63 -12.15 -8.32
CA LYS A 230 -3.66 -11.16 -8.65
C LYS A 230 -3.74 -10.86 -10.15
N ALA A 231 -2.59 -10.65 -10.78
CA ALA A 231 -2.50 -10.41 -12.22
C ALA A 231 -3.08 -11.57 -13.05
N LYS A 232 -2.83 -12.81 -12.64
CA LYS A 232 -3.42 -14.01 -13.28
C LYS A 232 -4.93 -14.06 -13.10
N ALA A 233 -5.42 -13.91 -11.87
CA ALA A 233 -6.86 -13.91 -11.60
C ALA A 233 -7.60 -12.83 -12.40
N MET A 234 -7.03 -11.63 -12.50
CA MET A 234 -7.59 -10.54 -13.28
C MET A 234 -7.66 -10.86 -14.79
N CYS A 235 -6.60 -11.46 -15.34
CA CYS A 235 -6.58 -11.93 -16.73
C CYS A 235 -7.68 -12.98 -16.97
N ASP A 236 -7.75 -14.00 -16.12
CA ASP A 236 -8.71 -15.10 -16.22
C ASP A 236 -10.15 -14.58 -16.21
N ALA A 237 -10.45 -13.67 -15.28
CA ALA A 237 -11.80 -13.13 -15.10
C ALA A 237 -12.23 -12.18 -16.24
N ASN A 238 -11.28 -11.55 -16.93
CA ASN A 238 -11.53 -10.71 -18.11
C ASN A 238 -11.38 -11.46 -19.46
N GLY A 239 -11.06 -12.74 -19.44
CA GLY A 239 -10.84 -13.54 -20.66
C GLY A 239 -9.60 -13.11 -21.46
N VAL A 240 -8.62 -12.51 -20.80
CA VAL A 240 -7.34 -12.08 -21.37
C VAL A 240 -6.30 -13.17 -21.12
N THR A 241 -5.46 -13.47 -22.12
CA THR A 241 -4.36 -14.42 -21.92
C THR A 241 -3.24 -13.77 -21.13
N PHE A 242 -2.89 -14.35 -19.99
CA PHE A 242 -1.81 -13.84 -19.14
C PHE A 242 -0.44 -13.92 -19.84
N ASP A 243 0.31 -12.81 -19.83
CA ASP A 243 1.67 -12.72 -20.37
C ASP A 243 2.69 -12.39 -19.26
N ASN A 244 3.63 -13.32 -19.02
CA ASN A 244 4.72 -13.15 -18.05
C ASN A 244 5.59 -11.92 -18.35
N LYS A 245 5.87 -11.62 -19.63
CA LYS A 245 6.74 -10.48 -20.01
C LYS A 245 6.06 -9.15 -19.73
N VAL A 246 4.76 -9.06 -20.00
CA VAL A 246 3.96 -7.87 -19.66
C VAL A 246 3.94 -7.67 -18.14
N PHE A 247 3.69 -8.75 -17.40
CA PHE A 247 3.74 -8.73 -15.93
C PHE A 247 5.09 -8.24 -15.42
N ASP A 248 6.20 -8.85 -15.85
CA ASP A 248 7.55 -8.49 -15.39
C ASP A 248 7.88 -7.03 -15.73
N THR A 249 7.47 -6.56 -16.90
CA THR A 249 7.69 -5.16 -17.33
C THR A 249 6.95 -4.18 -16.42
N MET A 250 5.65 -4.40 -16.18
CA MET A 250 4.86 -3.52 -15.32
C MET A 250 5.30 -3.57 -13.86
N PHE A 251 5.64 -4.77 -13.36
CA PHE A 251 6.18 -4.94 -12.02
C PHE A 251 7.52 -4.19 -11.85
N ASN A 252 8.45 -4.32 -12.79
CA ASN A 252 9.74 -3.62 -12.72
C ASN A 252 9.59 -2.10 -12.84
N ASN A 253 8.64 -1.61 -13.65
CA ASN A 253 8.33 -0.18 -13.72
C ASN A 253 7.78 0.33 -12.39
N ALA A 254 6.81 -0.38 -11.80
CA ALA A 254 6.27 -0.03 -10.49
C ALA A 254 7.32 -0.10 -9.38
N LYS A 255 8.22 -1.11 -9.42
CA LYS A 255 9.36 -1.26 -8.51
C LYS A 255 10.27 -0.04 -8.55
N SER A 256 10.65 0.42 -9.74
CA SER A 256 11.50 1.60 -9.92
C SER A 256 10.86 2.85 -9.33
N ILE A 257 9.58 3.10 -9.63
CA ILE A 257 8.84 4.27 -9.11
C ILE A 257 8.70 4.19 -7.59
N ALA A 258 8.42 3.00 -7.05
CA ALA A 258 8.30 2.76 -5.62
C ALA A 258 9.60 3.08 -4.88
N ILE A 259 10.74 2.56 -5.33
CA ILE A 259 12.05 2.81 -4.70
C ILE A 259 12.35 4.31 -4.70
N ASN A 260 12.08 4.97 -5.83
CA ASN A 260 12.29 6.40 -6.01
C ASN A 260 11.49 7.27 -5.03
N LYS A 261 10.26 6.86 -4.69
CA LYS A 261 9.43 7.57 -3.70
C LYS A 261 9.70 7.13 -2.26
N GLY A 262 9.98 5.85 -2.05
CA GLY A 262 10.10 5.22 -0.73
C GLY A 262 11.47 5.37 -0.08
N VAL A 263 12.54 5.63 -0.85
CA VAL A 263 13.89 5.84 -0.34
C VAL A 263 14.33 7.28 -0.61
N THR A 264 14.77 7.99 0.42
CA THR A 264 15.22 9.38 0.31
C THR A 264 16.58 9.60 0.96
N GLY A 265 17.43 10.38 0.29
CA GLY A 265 18.72 10.81 0.82
C GLY A 265 18.70 12.28 1.21
N VAL A 266 19.58 12.67 2.14
CA VAL A 266 19.90 14.08 2.40
C VAL A 266 21.39 14.29 2.17
N ASN A 267 21.74 15.22 1.29
CA ASN A 267 23.14 15.55 1.00
C ASN A 267 23.77 16.38 2.14
N ALA A 268 25.08 16.67 2.04
CA ALA A 268 25.81 17.48 3.03
C ALA A 268 25.28 18.92 3.17
N GLU A 269 24.55 19.42 2.18
CA GLU A 269 24.00 20.78 2.11
C GLU A 269 22.58 20.87 2.71
N GLY A 270 22.03 19.75 3.17
CA GLY A 270 20.69 19.68 3.74
C GLY A 270 19.56 19.63 2.71
N ALA A 271 19.88 19.47 1.42
CA ALA A 271 18.89 19.24 0.38
C ALA A 271 18.42 17.78 0.43
N SER A 272 17.10 17.59 0.51
CA SER A 272 16.47 16.29 0.30
C SER A 272 16.56 15.94 -1.18
N VAL A 273 17.23 14.83 -1.49
CA VAL A 273 17.30 14.25 -2.82
C VAL A 273 16.40 13.02 -2.80
N SER A 274 15.30 13.09 -3.54
CA SER A 274 14.52 11.92 -3.92
C SER A 274 15.17 11.34 -5.17
N PHE A 275 15.40 10.03 -5.19
CA PHE A 275 15.83 9.36 -6.41
C PHE A 275 14.75 9.58 -7.48
N GLY A 276 15.13 10.07 -8.66
CA GLY A 276 14.19 10.35 -9.75
C GLY A 276 13.87 11.83 -9.95
N GLY A 277 14.88 12.69 -10.01
CA GLY A 277 14.83 13.73 -11.04
C GLY A 277 14.97 13.05 -12.39
N ILE A 278 13.90 12.96 -13.18
CA ILE A 278 14.07 12.77 -14.62
C ILE A 278 14.97 13.92 -15.05
N ALA A 279 16.20 13.61 -15.45
CA ALA A 279 17.10 14.58 -16.05
C ALA A 279 16.54 14.95 -17.43
N ALA A 280 15.49 15.75 -17.45
CA ALA A 280 15.24 16.64 -18.58
C ALA A 280 16.35 17.69 -18.48
N GLY A 281 17.43 17.46 -19.21
CA GLY A 281 18.50 18.43 -19.34
C GLY A 281 17.92 19.76 -19.80
N THR A 282 17.96 20.76 -18.92
CA THR A 282 18.56 22.08 -19.14
C THR A 282 18.21 23.00 -17.97
N GLY A 283 19.24 23.55 -17.32
CA GLY A 283 19.26 24.89 -16.73
C GLY A 283 18.30 25.23 -15.59
N ALA A 284 18.89 25.48 -14.42
CA ALA A 284 18.50 26.53 -13.46
C ALA A 284 17.02 26.59 -13.00
N GLY A 285 16.79 26.01 -11.82
CA GLY A 285 15.88 26.51 -10.78
C GLY A 285 14.42 26.76 -11.17
N VAL A 286 13.54 25.77 -10.99
CA VAL A 286 12.11 26.02 -10.78
C VAL A 286 11.51 24.97 -9.85
N ALA A 287 10.57 25.44 -9.03
CA ALA A 287 9.85 24.78 -7.96
C ALA A 287 9.25 23.41 -8.29
N GLY A 288 9.15 22.59 -7.24
CA GLY A 288 8.53 21.27 -7.26
C GLY A 288 7.14 21.27 -7.86
N GLY A 289 6.98 20.45 -8.90
CA GLY A 289 5.71 19.99 -9.43
C GLY A 289 5.89 18.52 -9.76
N VAL A 290 5.16 17.66 -9.04
CA VAL A 290 5.05 16.24 -9.35
C VAL A 290 4.42 16.14 -10.73
N ALA A 291 5.23 15.84 -11.75
CA ALA A 291 4.70 15.46 -13.05
C ALA A 291 4.11 14.05 -12.90
N HIS A 292 2.82 13.97 -12.58
CA HIS A 292 2.01 12.80 -12.90
C HIS A 292 2.07 12.65 -14.43
N ALA A 293 2.92 11.74 -14.92
CA ALA A 293 2.79 11.25 -16.28
C ALA A 293 1.52 10.40 -16.30
N ALA A 294 0.38 11.04 -16.52
CA ALA A 294 -0.83 10.35 -16.92
C ALA A 294 -0.49 9.54 -18.18
N ILE A 295 -0.52 8.21 -18.09
CA ILE A 295 -0.55 7.35 -19.26
C ILE A 295 -1.92 7.56 -19.89
N THR A 296 -2.04 8.58 -20.74
CA THR A 296 -3.22 8.76 -21.59
C THR A 296 -3.28 7.60 -22.57
N VAL A 297 -4.06 6.58 -22.22
CA VAL A 297 -4.62 5.64 -23.20
C VAL A 297 -5.75 6.38 -23.93
N ALA A 298 -5.38 7.32 -24.79
CA ALA A 298 -6.34 7.98 -25.67
C ALA A 298 -5.67 8.36 -26.99
N ALA A 299 -6.17 7.75 -28.07
CA ALA A 299 -6.06 8.18 -29.46
C ALA A 299 -4.65 8.24 -30.07
N ALA A 300 -4.12 7.08 -30.46
CA ALA A 300 -3.11 6.99 -31.53
C ALA A 300 -3.51 5.96 -32.59
N LYS A 301 -4.71 6.12 -33.17
CA LYS A 301 -5.04 5.52 -34.47
C LYS A 301 -6.04 6.35 -35.27
N ALA A 302 -5.77 7.65 -35.36
CA ALA A 302 -6.38 8.53 -36.35
C ALA A 302 -5.27 9.42 -36.96
N GLY A 303 -4.40 8.80 -37.75
CA GLY A 303 -3.27 9.47 -38.38
C GLY A 303 -2.36 8.43 -39.01
N GLY A 304 -2.68 8.04 -40.25
CA GLY A 304 -1.96 6.98 -40.95
C GLY A 304 -0.49 7.31 -41.16
N LEU A 305 0.37 6.33 -40.92
CA LEU A 305 1.58 6.18 -41.71
C LEU A 305 1.84 4.69 -41.94
N ALA A 306 1.79 4.33 -43.22
CA ALA A 306 2.07 3.02 -43.75
C ALA A 306 3.53 2.65 -43.54
N GLY A 307 3.78 1.38 -43.23
CA GLY A 307 5.12 0.82 -43.09
C GLY A 307 5.10 -0.71 -43.04
N SER A 308 4.77 -1.32 -44.19
CA SER A 308 5.18 -2.67 -44.66
C SER A 308 5.40 -3.77 -43.62
N PHE A 309 4.37 -4.60 -43.44
CA PHE A 309 4.43 -5.95 -42.88
C PHE A 309 5.23 -6.91 -43.78
N GLY A 310 6.01 -7.80 -43.16
CA GLY A 310 6.57 -8.98 -43.82
C GLY A 310 6.99 -10.08 -42.82
N GLY A 311 6.25 -11.19 -42.79
CA GLY A 311 6.73 -12.50 -42.28
C GLY A 311 5.92 -13.12 -41.12
N PRO A 312 5.60 -14.43 -41.15
CA PRO A 312 4.46 -15.00 -40.42
C PRO A 312 4.84 -15.69 -39.10
N ALA A 313 3.86 -15.79 -38.19
CA ALA A 313 3.90 -16.49 -36.90
C ALA A 313 4.72 -15.82 -35.79
N GLY A 314 4.27 -14.64 -35.37
CA GLY A 314 4.57 -14.07 -34.06
C GLY A 314 3.45 -13.09 -33.73
N ILE A 315 2.83 -13.22 -32.57
CA ILE A 315 1.80 -12.30 -32.09
C ILE A 315 2.38 -10.88 -32.16
N ALA A 316 1.89 -10.10 -33.12
CA ALA A 316 2.23 -8.70 -33.25
C ALA A 316 1.56 -7.97 -32.08
N ILE A 317 2.35 -7.67 -31.04
CA ILE A 317 1.96 -6.76 -29.95
C ILE A 317 1.83 -5.38 -30.60
N GLY A 318 0.65 -5.11 -31.13
CA GLY A 318 0.32 -3.90 -31.86
C GLY A 318 -0.13 -2.81 -30.90
N ALA A 319 0.75 -1.83 -30.70
CA ALA A 319 0.44 -0.46 -30.30
C ALA A 319 -0.18 -0.23 -28.90
N GLY A 320 0.61 0.34 -27.98
CA GLY A 320 0.02 1.17 -26.93
C GLY A 320 0.63 1.15 -25.53
N ILE A 321 1.80 0.55 -25.29
CA ILE A 321 2.54 0.83 -24.06
C ILE A 321 3.68 1.77 -24.43
N GLY A 322 3.45 3.07 -24.22
CA GLY A 322 4.54 4.04 -24.13
C GLY A 322 5.41 3.64 -22.95
N ALA A 323 6.38 2.77 -23.21
CA ALA A 323 7.34 2.35 -22.22
C ALA A 323 8.11 3.59 -21.79
N ILE A 324 7.90 4.02 -20.54
CA ILE A 324 8.92 4.80 -19.84
C ILE A 324 10.06 3.82 -19.59
N VAL A 325 10.87 3.55 -20.61
CA VAL A 325 12.22 3.02 -20.45
C VAL A 325 13.09 4.19 -19.98
N GLY A 326 12.77 4.69 -18.79
CA GLY A 326 13.72 5.41 -17.98
C GLY A 326 14.52 4.35 -17.25
N GLY A 327 15.52 3.77 -17.93
CA GLY A 327 16.55 3.02 -17.22
C GLY A 327 17.01 3.87 -16.04
N ILE A 328 17.09 3.26 -14.86
CA ILE A 328 17.70 3.87 -13.68
C ILE A 328 19.17 4.10 -14.06
N ALA A 329 19.43 5.21 -14.75
CA ALA A 329 20.76 5.67 -15.05
C ALA A 329 21.32 6.09 -13.69
N SER A 330 22.13 5.19 -13.14
CA SER A 330 23.11 5.39 -12.08
C SER A 330 23.45 6.87 -11.89
N LEU A 331 22.68 7.56 -11.05
CA LEU A 331 22.95 8.92 -10.62
C LEU A 331 23.82 8.86 -9.36
N PHE A 332 24.83 7.97 -9.37
CA PHE A 332 25.72 7.75 -8.24
C PHE A 332 26.82 8.80 -8.26
N GLY A 333 26.50 9.99 -7.75
CA GLY A 333 27.49 10.95 -7.30
C GLY A 333 27.96 10.53 -5.91
N SER A 334 29.20 10.08 -5.78
CA SER A 334 29.85 9.76 -4.51
C SER A 334 30.00 11.02 -3.64
N GLY A 335 28.94 11.40 -2.95
CA GLY A 335 28.92 12.51 -2.00
C GLY A 335 28.85 12.01 -0.56
N ASN A 336 29.41 12.75 0.39
CA ASN A 336 29.20 12.46 1.80
C ASN A 336 27.74 12.78 2.17
N HIS A 337 26.88 11.77 2.24
CA HIS A 337 25.47 11.95 2.59
C HIS A 337 25.29 12.09 4.12
N SER A 338 24.37 12.97 4.53
CA SER A 338 24.08 13.26 5.94
C SER A 338 23.18 12.18 6.56
N SER A 339 22.24 11.63 5.77
CA SER A 339 21.32 10.56 6.17
C SER A 339 20.60 9.91 4.99
N CYS A 340 20.15 8.66 5.16
CA CYS A 340 19.26 7.93 4.25
C CYS A 340 18.01 7.50 5.03
N THR A 341 16.84 7.60 4.42
CA THR A 341 15.55 7.22 5.01
C THR A 341 14.79 6.27 4.10
N LEU A 342 14.23 5.20 4.68
CA LEU A 342 13.29 4.29 4.03
C LEU A 342 11.90 4.48 4.67
N ASP A 343 10.95 4.89 3.84
CA ASP A 343 9.53 4.89 4.14
C ASP A 343 8.89 3.65 3.50
N THR A 344 8.72 2.60 4.30
CA THR A 344 8.19 1.32 3.85
C THR A 344 6.73 1.41 3.40
N LYS A 345 5.94 2.34 3.95
CA LYS A 345 4.56 2.54 3.52
C LYS A 345 4.53 3.21 2.16
N THR A 346 5.24 4.33 2.02
CA THR A 346 5.34 5.03 0.72
C THR A 346 5.88 4.08 -0.36
N LEU A 347 6.86 3.23 -0.02
CA LEU A 347 7.38 2.19 -0.91
C LEU A 347 6.29 1.24 -1.40
N LEU A 348 5.59 0.57 -0.47
CA LEU A 348 4.66 -0.51 -0.79
C LEU A 348 3.32 0.01 -1.34
N ASP A 349 2.83 1.15 -0.86
CA ASP A 349 1.64 1.81 -1.41
C ASP A 349 1.92 2.32 -2.83
N THR A 350 3.11 2.88 -3.10
CA THR A 350 3.48 3.27 -4.46
C THR A 350 3.58 2.06 -5.38
N LEU A 351 4.26 0.97 -4.94
CA LEU A 351 4.37 -0.25 -5.73
C LEU A 351 2.99 -0.76 -6.15
N THR A 352 2.11 -0.93 -5.17
CA THR A 352 0.79 -1.55 -5.37
C THR A 352 -0.14 -0.67 -6.19
N ASN A 353 -0.17 0.65 -5.94
CA ASN A 353 -0.99 1.58 -6.72
C ASN A 353 -0.51 1.71 -8.17
N GLU A 354 0.80 1.83 -8.40
CA GLU A 354 1.36 1.93 -9.76
C GLU A 354 1.12 0.62 -10.53
N PHE A 355 1.33 -0.54 -9.89
CA PHE A 355 1.08 -1.82 -10.53
C PHE A 355 -0.41 -2.04 -10.82
N LYS A 356 -1.29 -1.80 -9.84
CA LYS A 356 -2.76 -1.88 -9.98
C LYS A 356 -3.25 -1.04 -11.13
N THR A 357 -2.89 0.24 -11.16
CA THR A 357 -3.35 1.19 -12.17
C THR A 357 -2.93 0.76 -13.58
N ASN A 358 -1.63 0.45 -13.76
CA ASN A 358 -1.08 0.15 -15.08
C ASN A 358 -1.55 -1.21 -15.62
N TYR A 359 -1.60 -2.24 -14.76
CA TYR A 359 -2.01 -3.57 -15.19
C TYR A 359 -3.52 -3.64 -15.45
N THR A 360 -4.35 -2.94 -14.66
CA THR A 360 -5.79 -2.82 -14.90
C THR A 360 -6.06 -2.21 -16.27
N ALA A 361 -5.43 -1.08 -16.58
CA ALA A 361 -5.59 -0.42 -17.87
C ALA A 361 -5.20 -1.32 -19.06
N TRP A 362 -4.15 -2.15 -18.89
CA TRP A 362 -3.75 -3.11 -19.93
C TRP A 362 -4.77 -4.24 -20.11
N VAL A 363 -5.24 -4.86 -19.02
CA VAL A 363 -6.26 -5.93 -19.10
C VAL A 363 -7.54 -5.41 -19.76
N GLU A 364 -8.00 -4.21 -19.40
CA GLU A 364 -9.18 -3.58 -20.00
C GLU A 364 -9.01 -3.35 -21.52
N ALA A 365 -7.83 -2.91 -21.95
CA ALA A 365 -7.51 -2.71 -23.36
C ALA A 365 -7.51 -4.03 -24.14
N GLU A 366 -6.85 -5.07 -23.62
CA GLU A 366 -6.81 -6.41 -24.24
C GLU A 366 -8.20 -7.05 -24.31
N ALA A 367 -8.99 -6.91 -23.24
CA ALA A 367 -10.36 -7.41 -23.19
C ALA A 367 -11.26 -6.70 -24.23
N ALA A 368 -11.06 -5.40 -24.45
CA ALA A 368 -11.77 -4.64 -25.47
C ALA A 368 -11.36 -5.09 -26.89
N GLU A 369 -10.08 -5.34 -27.13
CA GLU A 369 -9.60 -5.87 -28.41
C GLU A 369 -10.16 -7.27 -28.71
N ALA A 370 -10.21 -8.15 -27.71
CA ALA A 370 -10.75 -9.50 -27.86
C ALA A 370 -12.24 -9.48 -28.22
N LYS A 371 -13.01 -8.50 -27.70
CA LYS A 371 -14.42 -8.29 -28.05
C LYS A 371 -14.62 -7.75 -29.46
N ASN A 372 -13.72 -6.91 -29.96
CA ASN A 372 -13.81 -6.33 -31.31
C ASN A 372 -13.36 -7.30 -32.42
N LYS A 373 -12.72 -8.42 -32.07
CA LYS A 373 -12.29 -9.49 -32.99
C LYS A 373 -13.31 -10.65 -33.11
N LYS A 374 -14.38 -10.63 -32.31
CA LYS A 374 -15.54 -11.53 -32.42
C LYS A 374 -16.69 -10.79 -33.11
#